data_AF-A0A6S6RTK1-F1
#
_entry.id   AF-A0A6S6RTK1-F1
#
_cell.length_a   1.000
_cell.length_b   1.000
_cell.length_c   1.000
_cell.angle_alpha   90.00
_cell.angle_beta   90.00
_cell.angle_gamma   90.00
#
_symmetry.space_group_name_H-M   'P 1'
#
loop_
_entity.id
_entity.type
_entity.pdbx_description
1 polymer ?
#
loop_
_entity_poly.entity_id
_entity_poly.type
_entity_poly.pdbx_seq_one_letter_code
_entity_poly.pdbx_strand_id
1 'polypeptide(L)' 'MKSVVARQSGATIFAYQVMDPERFGVVEFDEKFKVLFIEEKPQQPKSNWAVTGLYFYDNQVIDFAKKLNLRYVENLRSPV' A
#
# COMPACT_ATOMS: atom_id res chain seq x y z
N MET A 1 -13.29 1.11 -13.07
CA MET A 1 -13.76 -0.11 -12.39
C MET A 1 -13.77 -1.34 -13.30
N LYS A 2 -14.47 -1.37 -14.45
CA LYS A 2 -14.53 -2.56 -15.35
C LYS A 2 -13.15 -3.12 -15.76
N SER A 3 -12.20 -2.25 -16.10
CA SER A 3 -10.83 -2.65 -16.46
C SER A 3 -10.03 -3.27 -15.31
N VAL A 4 -10.30 -2.83 -14.07
CA VAL A 4 -9.61 -3.33 -12.87
C VAL A 4 -10.11 -4.73 -12.53
N VAL A 5 -11.42 -4.97 -12.63
CA VAL A 5 -12.03 -6.29 -12.40
C VAL A 5 -11.58 -7.31 -13.45
N ALA A 6 -11.36 -6.88 -14.69
CA ALA A 6 -10.87 -7.77 -15.75
C ALA A 6 -9.37 -8.11 -15.63
N ARG A 7 -8.62 -7.42 -14.75
CA ARG A 7 -7.18 -7.65 -14.59
C ARG A 7 -6.96 -8.94 -13.78
N GLN A 8 -6.40 -9.96 -14.43
CA GLN A 8 -6.20 -11.27 -13.82
C GLN A 8 -4.91 -11.40 -13.00
N SER A 9 -3.97 -10.45 -13.13
CA SER A 9 -2.64 -10.54 -12.52
C SER A 9 -2.16 -9.23 -11.89
N GLY A 10 -1.49 -9.36 -10.75
CA GLY A 10 -0.93 -8.29 -9.94
C GLY A 10 -1.95 -7.66 -9.00
N ALA A 11 -1.65 -6.43 -8.60
CA ALA A 11 -2.48 -5.63 -7.70
C ALA A 11 -2.90 -4.32 -8.36
N THR A 12 -4.02 -3.77 -7.94
CA THR A 12 -4.44 -2.41 -8.25
C THR A 12 -4.90 -1.74 -6.96
N ILE A 13 -4.31 -0.59 -6.67
CA ILE A 13 -4.68 0.29 -5.56
C ILE A 13 -5.23 1.59 -6.13
N PHE A 14 -5.96 2.32 -5.30
CA PHE A 14 -6.45 3.64 -5.64
C PHE A 14 -5.79 4.66 -4.74
N ALA A 15 -5.47 5.82 -5.30
CA ALA A 15 -4.94 6.94 -4.55
C ALA A 15 -5.78 8.19 -4.79
N TYR A 16 -5.81 9.05 -3.80
CA TYR A 16 -6.50 10.34 -3.86
C TYR A 16 -5.61 11.43 -3.28
N GLN A 17 -5.67 12.63 -3.85
CA GLN A 17 -4.90 13.76 -3.31
C GLN A 17 -5.54 14.24 -2.02
N VAL A 18 -4.73 14.31 -0.97
CA VAL A 18 -5.16 14.81 0.35
C VAL A 18 -4.29 15.97 0.78
N MET A 19 -4.83 16.81 1.67
CA MET A 19 -4.08 17.92 2.26
C MET A 19 -3.09 17.46 3.33
N ASP A 20 -3.47 16.43 4.10
CA ASP A 20 -2.69 15.91 5.24
C ASP A 20 -2.24 14.45 4.99
N PRO A 21 -1.30 14.20 4.05
CA PRO A 21 -0.89 12.86 3.63
C PRO A 21 -0.21 12.03 4.72
N GLU A 22 0.43 12.65 5.72
CA GLU A 22 1.13 12.01 6.84
C GLU A 22 0.23 11.11 7.71
N ARG A 23 -1.10 11.25 7.60
CA ARG A 23 -2.08 10.44 8.34
C ARG A 23 -2.38 9.09 7.69
N PHE A 24 -1.89 8.86 6.47
CA PHE A 24 -2.26 7.73 5.62
C PHE A 24 -1.04 7.00 5.06
N GLY A 25 -1.28 5.88 4.37
CA GLY A 25 -0.30 5.30 3.47
C GLY A 25 -0.10 6.20 2.26
N VAL A 26 1.10 6.75 2.09
CA VAL A 26 1.44 7.69 1.00
C VAL A 26 2.14 6.93 -0.11
N VAL A 27 1.73 7.16 -1.35
CA VAL A 27 2.25 6.47 -2.52
C VAL A 27 2.95 7.41 -3.49
N GLU A 28 4.06 6.94 -4.05
CA GLU A 28 4.79 7.58 -5.13
C GLU A 28 4.60 6.76 -6.41
N PHE A 29 4.38 7.44 -7.53
CA PHE A 29 4.15 6.83 -8.84
C PHE A 29 5.24 7.27 -9.84
N ASP A 30 5.49 6.43 -10.84
CA ASP A 30 6.19 6.84 -12.05
C ASP A 30 5.26 7.61 -13.02
N GLU A 31 5.81 8.08 -14.14
CA GLU A 31 5.09 8.81 -15.19
C GLU A 31 3.93 8.02 -15.83
N LYS A 32 3.89 6.69 -15.63
CA LYS A 32 2.85 5.79 -16.16
C LYS A 32 1.88 5.33 -15.07
N PHE A 33 1.87 6.00 -13.92
CA PHE A 33 1.05 5.63 -12.74
C PHE A 33 1.34 4.23 -12.19
N LYS A 34 2.55 3.71 -12.37
CA LYS A 34 3.00 2.52 -11.66
C LYS A 34 3.57 2.95 -10.30
N VAL A 35 3.18 2.23 -9.25
CA VAL A 35 3.68 2.45 -7.89
C VAL A 35 5.19 2.19 -7.84
N LEU A 36 5.94 3.18 -7.36
CA LEU A 36 7.37 3.08 -7.07
C LEU A 36 7.61 2.80 -5.58
N PHE A 37 6.87 3.48 -4.71
CA PHE A 37 7.08 3.45 -3.26
C PHE A 37 5.76 3.67 -2.51
N ILE A 38 5.59 2.99 -1.37
CA ILE A 38 4.49 3.22 -0.43
C ILE A 38 5.08 3.29 0.98
N GLU A 39 4.69 4.28 1.75
CA GLU A 39 5.09 4.45 3.14
C GLU A 39 3.88 4.68 4.03
N GLU A 40 3.80 3.94 5.15
CA GLU A 40 2.70 4.07 6.10
C GLU A 40 2.97 5.24 7.05
N LYS A 41 2.13 6.27 6.99
CA LYS A 41 2.14 7.46 7.86
C LYS A 41 3.52 8.14 7.95
N PRO A 42 4.08 8.59 6.81
CA PRO A 42 5.39 9.21 6.78
C PRO A 42 5.39 10.53 7.55
N GLN A 43 6.47 10.81 8.30
CA GLN A 43 6.68 12.13 8.91
C GLN A 43 7.00 13.20 7.86
N GLN A 44 7.61 12.80 6.74
CA GLN A 44 7.95 13.66 5.61
C GLN A 44 7.42 13.01 4.31
N PRO A 45 6.15 13.24 3.96
CA PRO A 45 5.51 12.61 2.82
C PRO A 45 6.19 13.01 1.50
N LYS A 46 6.49 12.01 0.67
CA LYS A 46 7.09 12.23 -0.67
C LYS A 46 6.08 12.70 -1.72
N SER A 47 4.79 12.58 -1.43
CA SER A 47 3.71 13.00 -2.31
C SER A 47 2.46 13.31 -1.49
N ASN A 48 1.47 13.95 -2.11
CA ASN A 48 0.15 14.18 -1.52
C ASN A 48 -0.86 13.08 -1.87
N TRP A 49 -0.40 11.96 -2.44
CA TRP A 49 -1.27 10.85 -2.85
C TRP A 49 -1.42 9.84 -1.72
N ALA A 50 -2.58 9.84 -1.08
CA ALA A 50 -2.93 8.85 -0.07
C ALA A 50 -3.59 7.64 -0.73
N VAL A 51 -3.17 6.44 -0.35
CA VAL A 51 -3.81 5.19 -0.72
C VAL A 51 -5.16 5.08 -0.02
N THR A 52 -6.22 4.83 -0.78
CA THR A 52 -7.56 4.65 -0.25
C THR A 52 -7.79 3.22 0.22
N GLY A 53 -8.86 2.99 0.99
CA GLY A 53 -9.21 1.66 1.54
C GLY A 53 -9.77 0.66 0.52
N LEU A 54 -9.45 0.80 -0.77
CA LEU A 54 -9.92 -0.08 -1.83
C LEU A 54 -8.73 -0.70 -2.58
N TYR A 55 -8.70 -2.03 -2.60
CA TYR A 55 -7.58 -2.80 -3.14
C TYR A 55 -8.11 -4.00 -3.93
N PHE A 56 -7.50 -4.24 -5.09
CA PHE A 56 -7.74 -5.42 -5.91
C PHE A 56 -6.45 -6.20 -6.01
N TYR A 57 -6.52 -7.50 -5.76
CA TYR A 57 -5.37 -8.39 -5.82
C TYR A 57 -5.72 -9.66 -6.59
N ASP A 58 -4.73 -10.25 -7.24
CA ASP A 58 -4.80 -11.66 -7.63
C ASP A 58 -4.56 -12.59 -6.43
N ASN A 59 -4.62 -13.91 -6.68
CA ASN A 59 -4.49 -14.91 -5.62
C ASN A 59 -3.10 -14.95 -4.95
N GLN A 60 -2.07 -14.31 -5.52
CA GLN A 60 -0.73 -14.28 -4.91
C GLN A 60 -0.74 -13.52 -3.56
N VAL A 61 -1.74 -12.66 -3.34
CA VAL A 61 -1.92 -11.93 -2.07
C VAL A 61 -1.96 -12.84 -0.85
N ILE A 62 -2.50 -14.06 -0.99
CA ILE A 62 -2.61 -15.02 0.10
C ILE A 62 -1.21 -15.43 0.59
N ASP A 63 -0.31 -15.74 -0.35
CA ASP A 63 1.04 -16.16 -0.03
C ASP A 63 1.91 -15.01 0.47
N PHE A 64 1.71 -13.80 -0.08
CA PHE A 64 2.37 -12.60 0.43
C PHE A 64 1.93 -12.26 1.86
N ALA A 65 0.62 -12.32 2.15
CA ALA A 65 0.09 -12.05 3.48
C ALA A 65 0.64 -13.02 4.53
N LYS A 66 0.77 -14.32 4.19
CA LYS A 66 1.36 -15.33 5.09
C LYS A 66 2.84 -15.08 5.41
N LYS A 67 3.59 -14.50 4.46
CA LYS A 67 5.03 -14.20 4.62
C LYS A 67 5.29 -12.84 5.26
N LEU A 68 4.25 -12.04 5.47
CA LEU A 68 4.40 -10.71 6.03
C LEU A 68 4.91 -10.83 7.47
N ASN A 69 6.11 -10.33 7.71
CA ASN A 69 6.65 -10.24 9.06
C ASN A 69 6.09 -8.98 9.74
N LEU A 70 5.25 -9.20 10.76
CA LEU A 70 4.70 -8.12 11.56
C LEU A 70 5.77 -7.62 12.53
N ARG A 71 6.55 -6.63 12.09
CA ARG A 71 7.63 -6.00 12.88
C ARG A 71 7.16 -5.50 14.26
N TYR A 72 5.89 -5.10 14.38
CA TYR A 72 5.28 -4.72 15.66
C TYR A 72 5.02 -5.89 16.62
N VAL A 73 4.79 -7.10 16.09
CA VAL A 73 4.52 -8.29 16.91
C VAL A 73 5.83 -8.93 17.40
N GLU A 74 6.92 -8.83 16.63
CA GLU A 74 8.24 -9.31 17.08
C GLU A 74 8.77 -8.53 18.30
N ASN A 75 8.57 -7.21 18.33
CA ASN A 75 8.95 -6.37 19.48
C ASN A 75 8.13 -6.69 20.74
N LEU A 76 6.94 -7.26 20.60
CA LEU A 76 6.09 -7.71 21.72
C LEU A 76 6.37 -9.16 22.15
N ARG A 77 7.20 -9.90 21.39
CA ARG A 77 7.54 -11.31 21.64
C ARG A 77 8.98 -11.52 22.11
N SER A 78 9.81 -10.48 22.18
CA SER A 78 11.08 -10.56 22.92
C SER A 78 10.80 -10.32 24.40
N PRO A 79 10.94 -11.33 25.28
CA PRO A 79 11.01 -11.06 26.70
C PRO A 79 12.34 -10.35 26.95
N VAL A 80 12.30 -9.22 27.65
CA VAL A 80 13.45 -8.73 28.41
C VAL A 80 13.88 -9.82 29.38
#